data_AF-A0A846DII9-F1
#
_entry.id   AF-A0A846DII9-F1
#
_cell.length_a   1.000
_cell.length_b   1.000
_cell.length_c   1.000
_cell.angle_alpha   90.00
_cell.angle_beta   90.00
_cell.angle_gamma   90.00
#
_symmetry.space_group_name_H-M   'P 1'
#
loop_
_entity.id
_entity.type
_entity.pdbx_description
1 polymer ?
#
loop_
_entity_poly.entity_id
_entity_poly.type
_entity_poly.pdbx_seq_one_letter_code
_entity_poly.pdbx_strand_id
1 'polypeptide(L)'
;QGEAFGTSSNIKMMEQDATTPILRALAKDGISYATYSQVANQRTVRTVAVDGLTPEAANYPYQRRLYYAYKQPASPVVKGFLGFVASPLGQQTLSTAN
;
A
#
# COMPACT_ATOMS: atom_id res chain seq x y z
N GLN A 1 -2.14 15.39 16.64
CA GLN A 1 -2.02 13.95 16.97
C GLN A 1 -3.24 13.25 16.39
N GLY A 2 -3.14 12.00 15.95
CA GLY A 2 -4.32 11.24 15.52
C GLY A 2 -5.15 10.80 16.72
N GLU A 3 -6.48 10.82 16.59
CA GLU A 3 -7.37 10.28 17.62
C GLU A 3 -7.50 8.76 17.47
N ALA A 4 -7.95 8.08 18.53
CA ALA A 4 -8.30 6.67 18.46
C ALA A 4 -9.47 6.49 17.50
N PHE A 5 -9.37 5.51 16.59
CA PHE A 5 -10.41 5.25 15.59
C PHE A 5 -11.76 4.88 16.21
N GLY A 6 -11.75 4.19 17.35
CA GLY A 6 -12.93 3.79 18.12
C GLY A 6 -12.97 2.28 18.42
N THR A 7 -13.93 1.87 19.25
CA THR A 7 -14.12 0.47 19.69
C THR A 7 -15.59 0.02 19.63
N SER A 8 -16.42 0.71 18.84
CA SER A 8 -17.81 0.33 18.64
C SER A 8 -17.95 -1.03 17.95
N SER A 9 -19.11 -1.66 18.07
CA SER A 9 -19.37 -3.02 17.57
C SER A 9 -19.24 -3.19 16.05
N ASN A 10 -19.28 -2.09 15.29
CA ASN A 10 -19.06 -2.07 13.83
C ASN A 10 -17.57 -1.88 13.44
N ILE A 11 -16.67 -1.73 14.41
CA ILE A 11 -15.23 -1.61 14.17
C ILE A 11 -14.56 -2.95 14.48
N LYS A 12 -13.84 -3.49 13.49
CA LYS A 12 -13.00 -4.67 13.67
C LYS A 12 -11.53 -4.29 13.54
N MET A 13 -10.82 -4.30 14.66
CA MET A 13 -9.37 -4.16 14.65
C MET A 13 -8.74 -5.46 14.18
N MET A 14 -7.82 -5.36 13.23
CA MET A 14 -7.08 -6.51 12.70
C MET A 14 -5.79 -6.68 13.51
N GLU A 15 -5.46 -7.93 13.85
CA GLU A 15 -4.19 -8.28 14.53
C GLU A 15 -2.95 -7.90 13.69
N GLN A 16 -3.10 -7.90 12.36
CA GLN A 16 -2.05 -7.56 11.41
C GLN A 16 -2.58 -6.70 10.27
N ASP A 17 -1.80 -5.71 9.86
CA ASP A 17 -2.00 -4.98 8.61
C ASP A 17 -1.56 -5.85 7.43
N ALA A 18 -2.47 -6.71 6.99
CA ALA A 18 -2.27 -7.60 5.85
C ALA A 18 -3.52 -7.62 4.98
N THR A 19 -3.31 -7.47 3.67
CA THR A 19 -4.43 -7.30 2.72
C THR A 19 -5.34 -8.52 2.69
N THR A 20 -4.82 -9.74 2.57
CA THR A 20 -5.63 -10.97 2.49
C THR A 20 -6.64 -11.13 3.65
N PRO A 21 -6.25 -11.04 4.95
CA PRO A 21 -7.22 -11.13 6.04
C PRO A 21 -8.18 -9.94 6.07
N ILE A 22 -7.76 -8.73 5.68
CA ILE A 22 -8.65 -7.57 5.55
C ILE A 22 -9.75 -7.86 4.52
N LEU A 23 -9.40 -8.34 3.32
CA LEU A 23 -10.38 -8.60 2.25
C LEU A 23 -11.46 -9.59 2.68
N ARG A 24 -11.10 -10.63 3.46
CA ARG A 24 -12.07 -11.59 4.01
C ARG A 24 -12.97 -10.97 5.06
N ALA A 25 -12.46 -10.03 5.85
CA ALA A 25 -13.20 -9.38 6.92
C ALA A 25 -14.24 -8.37 6.41
N LEU A 26 -14.13 -7.89 5.17
CA LEU A 26 -15.08 -6.93 4.59
C LEU A 26 -16.49 -7.51 4.39
N ALA A 27 -16.63 -8.82 4.21
CA ALA A 27 -17.92 -9.47 3.97
C ALA A 27 -18.74 -8.76 2.87
N LYS A 28 -20.00 -8.37 3.15
CA LYS A 28 -20.92 -7.78 2.15
C LYS A 28 -20.89 -6.25 2.13
N ASP A 29 -20.66 -5.62 3.27
CA ASP A 29 -20.90 -4.19 3.53
C ASP A 29 -19.77 -3.51 4.31
N GLY A 30 -18.67 -4.22 4.58
CA GLY A 30 -17.48 -3.66 5.21
C GLY A 30 -16.69 -2.75 4.26
N ILE A 31 -15.93 -1.84 4.84
CA ILE A 31 -15.01 -0.94 4.15
C ILE A 31 -13.66 -0.90 4.86
N SER A 32 -12.57 -0.85 4.10
CA SER A 32 -11.21 -0.71 4.61
C SER A 32 -10.31 -0.11 3.53
N TYR A 33 -9.01 0.02 3.81
CA TYR A 33 -7.98 0.50 2.90
C TYR A 33 -6.94 -0.58 2.64
N ALA A 34 -6.29 -0.54 1.48
CA ALA A 34 -5.20 -1.45 1.11
C ALA A 34 -4.30 -0.81 0.05
N THR A 35 -3.10 -1.37 -0.16
CA THR A 35 -2.27 -0.98 -1.30
C THR A 35 -2.93 -1.46 -2.59
N TYR A 36 -3.15 -0.55 -3.55
CA TYR A 36 -3.95 -0.84 -4.75
C TYR A 36 -3.47 -2.05 -5.55
N SER A 37 -2.16 -2.21 -5.73
CA SER A 37 -1.53 -3.36 -6.39
C SER A 37 -1.99 -4.71 -5.86
N GLN A 38 -2.23 -4.79 -4.55
CA GLN A 38 -2.63 -6.03 -3.88
C GLN A 38 -4.12 -6.36 -4.07
N VAL A 39 -4.93 -5.38 -4.51
CA VAL A 39 -6.38 -5.52 -4.71
C VAL A 39 -6.85 -5.41 -6.15
N ALA A 40 -6.05 -4.85 -7.06
CA ALA A 40 -6.41 -4.57 -8.46
C ALA A 40 -7.00 -5.79 -9.20
N ASN A 41 -6.50 -6.99 -8.91
CA ASN A 41 -6.93 -8.24 -9.55
C ASN A 41 -7.84 -9.12 -8.66
N GLN A 42 -8.29 -8.61 -7.51
CA GLN A 42 -9.14 -9.36 -6.59
C GLN A 42 -10.60 -9.27 -7.00
N ARG A 43 -11.30 -10.42 -7.00
CA ARG A 43 -12.71 -10.50 -7.44
C ARG A 43 -13.73 -10.46 -6.30
N THR A 44 -13.27 -10.60 -5.05
CA THR A 44 -14.14 -10.67 -3.87
C THR A 44 -14.46 -9.30 -3.28
N VAL A 45 -13.83 -8.25 -3.79
CA VAL A 45 -13.96 -6.86 -3.31
C VAL A 45 -13.95 -5.93 -4.50
N ARG A 46 -14.31 -4.66 -4.28
CA ARG A 46 -14.20 -3.59 -5.28
C ARG A 46 -13.51 -2.38 -4.68
N THR A 47 -12.77 -1.64 -5.51
CA THR A 47 -12.29 -0.31 -5.15
C THR A 47 -13.45 0.68 -5.17
N VAL A 48 -13.42 1.65 -4.26
CA VAL A 48 -14.38 2.76 -4.23
C VAL A 48 -13.66 3.99 -4.75
N ALA A 49 -14.27 4.68 -5.72
CA ALA A 49 -13.72 5.92 -6.24
C ALA A 49 -13.80 7.02 -5.17
N VAL A 50 -12.77 7.87 -5.15
CA VAL A 50 -12.69 9.04 -4.27
C VAL A 50 -12.82 10.26 -5.17
N ASP A 51 -13.86 11.07 -4.93
CA ASP A 51 -14.19 12.23 -5.77
C ASP A 51 -14.30 11.88 -7.27
N GLY A 52 -14.83 10.69 -7.58
CA GLY A 52 -14.99 10.20 -8.96
C GLY A 52 -13.70 9.65 -9.59
N LEU A 53 -12.57 9.65 -8.87
CA LEU A 53 -11.30 9.12 -9.35
C LEU A 53 -11.07 7.70 -8.82
N THR A 54 -10.74 6.78 -9.71
CA THR A 54 -10.27 5.44 -9.34
C THR A 54 -8.75 5.44 -9.12
N PRO A 55 -8.17 4.46 -8.40
CA PRO A 55 -6.73 4.44 -8.10
C PRO A 55 -5.77 4.46 -9.30
N GLU A 56 -6.25 4.07 -10.48
CA GLU A 56 -5.52 4.09 -11.75
C GLU A 56 -5.39 5.51 -12.34
N ALA A 57 -6.22 6.45 -11.89
CA ALA A 57 -6.16 7.83 -12.36
C ALA A 57 -4.82 8.47 -11.98
N ALA A 58 -4.17 9.14 -12.94
CA ALA A 58 -2.87 9.79 -12.72
C ALA A 58 -2.89 10.83 -11.58
N ASN A 59 -4.05 11.46 -11.35
CA ASN A 59 -4.30 12.46 -10.31
C ASN A 59 -5.05 11.91 -9.08
N TYR A 60 -5.06 10.59 -8.85
CA TYR A 60 -5.70 10.00 -7.68
C TYR A 60 -5.10 10.59 -6.37
N PRO A 61 -5.92 11.06 -5.40
CA PRO A 61 -5.45 11.87 -4.28
C PRO A 61 -4.63 11.08 -3.24
N TYR A 62 -4.87 9.78 -3.12
CA TYR A 62 -4.21 8.95 -2.11
C TYR A 62 -3.05 8.15 -2.70
N GLN A 63 -1.92 8.83 -2.86
CA GLN A 63 -0.65 8.24 -3.29
C GLN A 63 0.38 8.27 -2.15
N ARG A 64 1.15 7.19 -2.00
CA ARG A 64 2.22 7.08 -1.00
C ARG A 64 3.58 7.02 -1.69
N ARG A 65 4.45 7.98 -1.39
CA ARG A 65 5.86 7.92 -1.77
C ARG A 65 6.61 7.03 -0.79
N LEU A 66 7.35 6.04 -1.31
CA LEU A 66 8.21 5.18 -0.52
C LEU A 66 9.66 5.67 -0.62
N TYR A 67 10.40 5.59 0.48
CA TYR A 67 11.78 6.06 0.57
C TYR A 67 12.67 4.99 1.19
N TYR A 68 13.93 4.93 0.75
CA TYR A 68 14.98 4.16 1.42
C TYR A 68 15.65 5.03 2.48
N ALA A 69 15.54 4.64 3.74
CA ALA A 69 16.23 5.29 4.86
C ALA A 69 17.50 4.50 5.21
N TYR A 70 18.62 5.19 5.41
CA TYR A 70 19.88 4.58 5.80
C TYR A 70 20.72 5.50 6.69
N LYS A 71 21.62 4.92 7.47
CA LYS A 71 22.57 5.69 8.30
C LYS A 71 23.68 6.27 7.43
N GLN A 72 23.93 7.57 7.59
CA GLN A 72 25.06 8.24 6.95
C GLN A 72 26.33 8.12 7.81
N PRO A 73 27.52 7.79 7.24
CA PRO A 73 27.74 7.44 5.83
C PRO A 73 27.21 6.05 5.46
N ALA A 74 26.70 5.90 4.23
CA ALA A 74 26.29 4.61 3.70
C ALA A 74 27.44 3.59 3.69
N SER A 75 27.20 2.39 4.23
CA SER A 75 28.13 1.27 4.12
C SER A 75 28.29 0.82 2.66
N PRO A 76 29.37 0.09 2.30
CA PRO A 76 29.55 -0.42 0.94
C PRO A 76 28.35 -1.26 0.45
N VAL A 77 27.76 -2.07 1.32
CA VAL A 77 26.57 -2.89 0.98
C VAL A 77 25.35 -2.01 0.70
N VAL A 78 25.12 -0.98 1.52
CA VAL A 78 24.02 -0.02 1.29
C VAL A 78 24.22 0.73 -0.03
N LYS A 79 25.45 1.16 -0.35
CA LYS A 79 25.76 1.81 -1.64
C LYS A 79 25.47 0.88 -2.82
N GLY A 80 25.87 -0.39 -2.72
CA GLY A 80 25.58 -1.39 -3.76
C GLY A 80 24.08 -1.58 -3.98
N PHE A 81 23.31 -1.72 -2.89
CA PHE A 81 21.86 -1.84 -2.99
C PHE A 81 21.20 -0.58 -3.57
N LEU A 82 21.58 0.61 -3.10
CA LEU A 82 21.07 1.89 -3.64
C LEU A 82 21.42 2.05 -5.13
N GLY A 83 22.61 1.63 -5.54
CA GLY A 83 23.02 1.58 -6.95
C GLY A 83 22.15 0.62 -7.78
N PHE A 84 21.85 -0.56 -7.24
CA PHE A 84 20.96 -1.52 -7.91
C PHE A 84 19.53 -0.98 -8.07
N VAL A 85 18.91 -0.47 -7.01
CA VAL A 85 17.52 0.04 -7.10
C VAL A 85 17.39 1.26 -8.02
N ALA A 86 18.46 2.05 -8.19
CA ALA A 86 18.50 3.16 -9.13
C ALA A 86 18.78 2.74 -10.58
N SER A 87 19.26 1.51 -10.82
CA SER A 87 19.56 0.99 -12.15
C SER A 87 18.29 0.73 -12.98
N PRO A 88 18.38 0.63 -14.32
CA PRO A 88 17.23 0.27 -15.16
C PRO A 88 16.59 -1.05 -14.75
N LEU A 89 17.39 -2.06 -14.40
CA LEU A 89 16.89 -3.36 -13.93
C LEU A 89 16.15 -3.23 -12.58
N GLY A 90 16.67 -2.41 -11.67
CA GLY A 90 16.03 -2.14 -10.38
C GLY A 90 14.67 -1.44 -10.55
N GLN A 91 14.60 -0.40 -11.39
CA GLN A 91 13.36 0.32 -11.67
C GLN A 91 12.32 -0.57 -12.38
N GLN A 92 12.77 -1.42 -13.31
CA GLN A 92 11.90 -2.39 -13.99
C GLN A 92 11.31 -3.40 -12.99
N THR A 93 12.13 -3.92 -12.09
CA THR A 93 11.71 -4.88 -11.05
C THR A 93 10.65 -4.26 -10.12
N LEU A 94 10.85 -3.01 -9.70
CA LEU A 94 9.88 -2.28 -8.86
C LEU A 94 8.55 -2.04 -9.56
N SER A 95 8.57 -1.80 -10.86
CA SER A 95 7.36 -1.56 -11.66
C SER A 95 6.54 -2.83 -11.87
N THR A 96 7.15 -4.02 -11.81
CA THR A 96 6.47 -5.31 -11.95
C THR A 96 6.07 -5.95 -10.63
N ALA A 97 6.72 -5.56 -9.53
CA ALA A 97 6.42 -6.07 -8.19
C ALA A 97 5.24 -5.34 -7.52
N ASN A 98 4.88 -4.16 -8.04
CA ASN A 98 3.67 -3.43 -7.69
C ASN A 98 2.61 -3.70 -8.74
#